data_AF-A0AAU3NXD1-F1
#
_entry.id   AF-A0AAU3NXD1-F1
#
_cell.length_a   1.000
_cell.length_b   1.000
_cell.length_c   1.000
_cell.angle_alpha   90.00
_cell.angle_beta   90.00
_cell.angle_gamma   90.00
#
_symmetry.space_group_name_H-M   'P 1'
#
loop_
_entity.id
_entity.type
_entity.pdbx_description
1 polymer ?
#
loop_
_entity_poly.entity_id
_entity_poly.type
_entity_poly.pdbx_seq_one_letter_code
_entity_poly.pdbx_strand_id
1 'polypeptide(L)' 'MASKQQTRPGIGDLANDSAKERIGIVIGEIGGCVQMRPIDGGDGWDAMPDKVVPLSARKELSARLAVKNNNSQVGL' A
#
# COMPACT_ATOMS: atom_id res chain seq x y z
N MET A 1 -24.04 11.18 -5.19
CA MET A 1 -23.51 9.95 -4.56
C MET A 1 -22.34 9.49 -5.42
N ALA A 2 -21.10 9.73 -4.99
CA ALA A 2 -19.93 9.37 -5.80
C ALA A 2 -19.71 7.86 -5.69
N SER A 3 -20.04 7.12 -6.75
CA SER A 3 -19.65 5.73 -6.93
C SER A 3 -18.14 5.63 -6.79
N LYS A 4 -17.65 5.15 -5.65
CA LYS A 4 -16.29 4.67 -5.49
C LYS A 4 -16.20 3.35 -6.22
N GLN A 5 -16.27 3.38 -7.56
CA GLN A 5 -15.74 2.27 -8.34
C GLN A 5 -14.25 2.24 -8.00
N GLN A 6 -13.88 1.34 -7.10
CA GLN A 6 -12.50 1.04 -6.79
C GLN A 6 -11.93 0.38 -8.05
N THR A 7 -11.52 1.22 -8.98
CA THR A 7 -10.54 0.87 -10.00
C THR A 7 -9.35 0.28 -9.24
N ARG A 8 -8.82 -0.85 -9.74
CA ARG A 8 -7.64 -1.50 -9.17
C ARG A 8 -6.58 -0.44 -8.83
N PRO A 9 -5.89 -0.53 -7.68
CA PRO A 9 -4.90 0.46 -7.29
C PRO A 9 -3.88 0.69 -8.41
N GLY A 10 -3.66 1.96 -8.75
CA GLY A 10 -2.70 2.36 -9.76
C GLY A 10 -1.28 2.37 -9.19
N ILE A 11 -0.29 2.47 -10.08
CA ILE A 11 1.10 2.73 -9.69
C ILE A 11 1.15 4.04 -8.91
N GLY A 12 1.80 4.02 -7.74
CA GLY A 12 1.87 5.13 -6.79
C GLY A 12 0.78 5.11 -5.71
N ASP A 13 -0.29 4.33 -5.89
CA ASP A 13 -1.34 4.21 -4.88
C ASP A 13 -0.91 3.33 -3.72
N LEU A 14 -1.46 3.65 -2.55
CA LEU A 14 -1.37 2.81 -1.36
C LEU A 14 -2.46 1.73 -1.39
N ALA A 15 -2.02 0.49 -1.27
CA ALA A 15 -2.89 -0.68 -1.25
C ALA A 15 -2.54 -1.61 -0.10
N ASN A 16 -3.53 -2.41 0.29
CA ASN A 16 -3.36 -3.49 1.25
C ASN A 16 -3.24 -4.82 0.51
N ASP A 17 -2.12 -5.50 0.71
CA ASP A 17 -1.99 -6.92 0.37
C ASP A 17 -2.68 -7.73 1.48
N SER A 18 -3.85 -8.27 1.17
CA SER A 18 -4.64 -9.10 2.10
C SER A 18 -4.04 -10.48 2.37
N ALA A 19 -3.15 -10.98 1.49
CA ALA A 19 -2.50 -12.27 1.70
C ALA A 19 -1.33 -12.17 2.69
N LYS A 20 -0.65 -11.02 2.71
CA LYS A 20 0.47 -10.75 3.63
C LYS A 20 0.10 -9.84 4.81
N GLU A 21 -1.15 -9.37 4.85
CA GLU A 21 -1.63 -8.37 5.81
C GLU A 21 -0.72 -7.13 5.91
N ARG A 22 -0.20 -6.71 4.75
CA ARG A 22 0.80 -5.65 4.66
C ARG A 22 0.32 -4.52 3.76
N ILE A 23 0.56 -3.28 4.19
CA ILE A 23 0.28 -2.09 3.39
C ILE A 23 1.55 -1.65 2.65
N GLY A 24 1.41 -1.34 1.37
CA GLY A 24 2.50 -0.86 0.54
C GLY A 24 2.05 0.03 -0.61
N ILE A 25 3.03 0.65 -1.25
CA ILE A 25 2.87 1.45 -2.45
C ILE A 25 3.00 0.52 -3.65
N VAL A 26 2.04 0.59 -4.58
CA VAL A 26 2.14 -0.15 -5.85
C VAL A 26 3.21 0.51 -6.73
N ILE A 27 4.20 -0.26 -7.18
CA ILE A 27 5.28 0.24 -8.03
C ILE A 27 5.20 -0.26 -9.47
N GLY A 28 4.37 -1.27 -9.73
CA GLY A 28 4.18 -1.82 -11.07
C GLY A 28 3.43 -3.15 -11.05
N GLU A 29 3.27 -3.74 -12.23
CA GLU A 29 2.77 -5.10 -12.41
C GLU A 29 3.72 -5.83 -13.37
N ILE A 30 4.25 -6.99 -12.96
CA ILE A 30 5.17 -7.80 -13.77
C ILE A 30 4.71 -9.26 -13.70
N GLY A 31 4.57 -9.90 -14.86
CA GLY A 31 4.20 -11.32 -14.93
C GLY A 31 2.84 -11.66 -14.31
N GLY A 32 1.92 -10.69 -14.24
CA GLY A 32 0.61 -10.84 -13.59
C GLY A 32 0.63 -10.69 -12.07
N CYS A 33 1.78 -10.34 -11.47
CA CYS A 33 1.90 -9.99 -10.07
C CYS A 33 2.04 -8.48 -9.91
N VAL A 34 1.41 -7.91 -8.89
CA VAL A 34 1.55 -6.51 -8.52
C VAL A 34 2.81 -6.38 -7.65
N GLN A 35 3.77 -5.55 -8.08
CA GLN A 35 4.90 -5.22 -7.23
C GLN A 35 4.52 -4.12 -6.26
N MET A 36 4.80 -4.37 -4.98
CA MET A 36 4.54 -3.46 -3.88
C MET A 36 5.82 -3.17 -3.10
N ARG A 37 5.92 -1.98 -2.50
CA ARG A 37 7.00 -1.61 -1.60
C ARG A 37 6.50 -1.07 -0.27
N PRO A 38 7.26 -1.25 0.83
CA PRO A 38 6.91 -0.67 2.12
C PRO A 38 6.98 0.86 2.05
N ILE A 39 6.17 1.53 2.84
CA ILE A 39 6.08 3.00 2.87
C ILE A 39 7.34 3.63 3.51
N ASP A 40 7.86 2.95 4.53
CA ASP A 40 9.04 3.31 5.33
C ASP A 40 10.36 2.92 4.66
N GLY A 41 10.32 2.26 3.51
CA GLY A 41 11.49 1.72 2.83
C GLY A 41 11.75 0.25 3.16
N GLY A 42 12.80 -0.32 2.56
CA GLY A 42 13.09 -1.75 2.61
C GLY A 42 12.63 -2.52 1.36
N ASP A 43 12.64 -3.85 1.49
CA ASP A 43 12.42 -4.76 0.37
C ASP A 43 10.98 -4.77 -0.14
N GLY A 44 10.87 -4.66 -1.46
CA GLY A 44 9.61 -4.87 -2.16
C GLY A 44 9.17 -6.32 -2.14
N TRP A 45 7.91 -6.55 -2.49
CA TRP A 45 7.35 -7.88 -2.64
C TRP A 45 6.35 -7.92 -3.78
N ASP A 46 6.18 -9.12 -4.32
CA ASP A 46 5.12 -9.42 -5.29
C ASP A 46 3.84 -9.84 -4.56
N ALA A 47 2.72 -9.25 -4.97
CA ALA A 47 1.39 -9.51 -4.47
C ALA A 47 0.47 -10.00 -5.59
N MET A 48 -0.47 -10.88 -5.25
CA MET A 48 -1.47 -11.33 -6.21
C MET A 48 -2.48 -10.21 -6.48
N PRO A 49 -2.82 -9.90 -7.75
CA PRO A 49 -3.69 -8.77 -8.09
C PRO A 49 -5.09 -8.88 -7.47
N ASP A 50 -5.59 -10.09 -7.22
CA ASP A 50 -6.89 -10.30 -6.53
C ASP A 50 -6.83 -10.07 -5.01
N LYS A 51 -5.62 -10.02 -4.45
CA LYS A 51 -5.36 -9.78 -3.01
C LYS A 51 -4.96 -8.35 -2.70
N VAL A 52 -4.69 -7.53 -3.73
CA VAL A 52 -4.34 -6.12 -3.61
C VAL A 52 -5.62 -5.28 -3.60
N VAL A 53 -5.95 -4.77 -2.41
CA VAL A 53 -7.19 -4.00 -2.18
C VAL A 53 -6.84 -2.53 -1.98
N PRO A 54 -7.53 -1.58 -2.64
CA PRO A 54 -7.29 -0.16 -2.42
C PRO A 54 -7.66 0.24 -1.00
N LEU A 55 -6.90 1.17 -0.43
CA LEU A 55 -7.23 1.73 0.88
C LEU A 55 -8.36 2.76 0.79
N SER A 56 -9.09 2.91 1.90
CA SER A 56 -9.89 4.11 2.11
C SER A 56 -8.97 5.29 2.45
N ALA A 57 -9.39 6.51 2.12
CA ALA A 57 -8.62 7.72 2.42
C ALA A 57 -8.22 7.83 3.90
N ARG A 58 -9.09 7.38 4.82
CA ARG A 58 -8.78 7.33 6.26
C ARG A 58 -7.65 6.34 6.57
N LYS A 59 -7.72 5.12 6.03
CA LYS A 59 -6.65 4.11 6.23
C LYS A 59 -5.33 4.57 5.62
N GLU A 60 -5.39 5.20 4.45
CA GLU A 60 -4.20 5.75 3.79
C GLU A 60 -3.51 6.79 4.67
N LEU A 61 -4.27 7.76 5.19
CA LEU A 61 -3.74 8.79 6.09
C LEU A 61 -3.13 8.16 7.35
N SER A 62 -3.84 7.21 7.97
CA SER A 62 -3.32 6.49 9.15
C SER A 62 -2.02 5.76 8.86
N ALA A 63 -1.88 5.10 7.70
CA ALA A 63 -0.66 4.40 7.32
C ALA A 63 0.52 5.36 7.13
N ARG A 64 0.32 6.49 6.45
CA ARG A 64 1.35 7.53 6.29
C ARG A 64 1.77 8.14 7.63
N LEU A 65 0.82 8.37 8.54
CA LEU A 65 1.10 8.89 9.88
C LEU A 65 1.86 7.89 10.75
N ALA A 66 1.53 6.60 10.67
CA ALA A 66 2.23 5.55 11.42
C ALA A 66 3.73 5.52 11.07
N VAL A 67 4.05 5.62 9.77
CA VAL A 67 5.45 5.69 9.30
C VAL A 67 6.15 6.94 9.82
N LYS A 68 5.51 8.11 9.70
CA LYS A 68 6.08 9.36 10.19
C LYS A 68 6.32 9.34 11.71
N ASN A 69 5.38 8.77 12.47
CA ASN A 69 5.50 8.64 13.93
C ASN A 69 6.62 7.66 14.31
N ASN A 70 6.72 6.51 13.63
CA ASN A 70 7.80 5.56 13.85
C ASN A 70 9.16 6.21 13.63
N ASN A 71 9.34 6.94 12.52
CA ASN A 71 10.58 7.66 12.20
C ASN A 71 10.91 8.77 13.21
N SER A 72 9.89 9.35 13.87
CA SER A 72 10.09 10.36 14.92
C SER A 72 10.50 9.75 16.25
N GLN A 73 10.15 8.48 16.51
CA GLN A 73 10.47 7.77 17.76
C GLN A 73 11.87 7.17 17.78
N VAL A 74 12.48 6.86 16.63
CA VAL A 74 13.86 6.33 16.55
C VAL A 74 14.94 7.43 16.72
N GLY A 75 14.54 8.68 16.98
CA GLY A 75 15.42 9.85 17.06
C GLY A 75 15.71 10.36 18.49
N LEU A 76 15.54 9.55 19.54
CA LEU A 76 15.84 9.92 20.94
C LEU A 76 17.04 9.17 21.49
#